data_AF-A0A438HQ96-F1
#
_entry.id   AF-A0A438HQ96-F1
#
_cell.length_a   1.000
_cell.length_b   1.000
_cell.length_c   1.000
_cell.angle_alpha   90.00
_cell.angle_beta   90.00
_cell.angle_gamma   90.00
#
_symmetry.space_group_name_H-M   'P 1'
#
loop_
_entity.id
_entity.type
_entity.pdbx_description
1 polymer ?
#
loop_
_entity_poly.entity_id
_entity_poly.type
_entity_poly.pdbx_seq_one_letter_code
_entity_poly.pdbx_strand_id
1 'polypeptide(L)'
;MKENETIVEMITRFTDIVNGLKALGKTLKESEKVMKILRSLPSKWHTNVTAIQEAKDLTKLPMEELIGSLMTYEINLTKKL
;
A
#
# COMPACT_ATOMS: atom_id res chain seq x y z
N MET A 1 -4.55 -6.14 4.46
CA MET A 1 -4.98 -5.14 5.46
C MET A 1 -6.25 -5.66 6.13
N LYS A 2 -6.39 -5.50 7.43
CA LYS A 2 -7.64 -5.84 8.13
C LYS A 2 -8.66 -4.70 7.94
N GLU A 3 -9.95 -4.98 8.09
CA GLU A 3 -11.01 -3.97 7.83
C GLU A 3 -10.90 -2.70 8.68
N ASN A 4 -10.42 -2.84 9.91
CA ASN A 4 -10.26 -1.78 10.90
C ASN A 4 -8.81 -1.31 11.09
N GLU A 5 -7.88 -1.82 10.28
CA GLU A 5 -6.48 -1.36 10.29
C GLU A 5 -6.40 -0.07 9.47
N THR A 6 -5.58 0.88 9.90
CA THR A 6 -5.26 2.09 9.14
C THR A 6 -4.16 1.83 8.10
N ILE A 7 -3.98 2.72 7.13
CA ILE A 7 -2.85 2.62 6.18
C ILE A 7 -1.52 2.65 6.91
N VAL A 8 -1.37 3.51 7.93
CA VAL A 8 -0.13 3.61 8.71
C VAL A 8 0.18 2.29 9.42
N GLU A 9 -0.79 1.72 10.13
CA GLU A 9 -0.60 0.43 10.81
C GLU A 9 -0.26 -0.70 9.84
N MET A 10 -0.95 -0.75 8.69
CA MET A 10 -0.69 -1.73 7.64
C MET A 10 0.71 -1.60 7.07
N ILE A 11 1.18 -0.37 6.79
CA ILE A 11 2.52 -0.10 6.25
C ILE A 11 3.62 -0.40 7.27
N THR A 12 3.42 -0.08 8.55
CA THR A 12 4.35 -0.45 9.62
C THR A 12 4.53 -1.98 9.66
N ARG A 13 3.42 -2.71 9.74
CA ARG A 13 3.46 -4.19 9.78
C ARG A 13 4.05 -4.79 8.51
N PHE A 14 3.76 -4.21 7.34
CA PHE A 14 4.37 -4.61 6.08
C PHE A 14 5.88 -4.40 6.08
N THR A 15 6.35 -3.27 6.60
CA THR A 15 7.77 -2.93 6.71
C THR A 15 8.52 -3.91 7.61
N ASP A 16 7.93 -4.28 8.75
CA ASP A 16 8.51 -5.28 9.65
C ASP A 16 8.68 -6.64 8.95
N ILE A 17 7.67 -7.07 8.18
CA ILE A 17 7.73 -8.30 7.38
C ILE A 17 8.84 -8.21 6.31
N VAL A 18 8.91 -7.09 5.58
CA VAL A 18 9.96 -6.88 4.56
C VAL A 18 11.35 -6.91 5.17
N ASN A 19 11.53 -6.30 6.34
CA ASN A 19 12.80 -6.28 7.06
C ASN A 19 13.17 -7.67 7.57
N GLY A 20 12.21 -8.43 8.12
CA GLY A 20 12.41 -9.83 8.51
C GLY A 20 12.81 -10.72 7.33
N LEU A 21 12.16 -10.56 6.17
CA LEU A 21 12.54 -11.27 4.93
C LEU A 21 13.97 -10.91 4.50
N LYS A 22 14.34 -9.63 4.56
CA LYS A 22 15.69 -9.15 4.23
C LYS A 22 16.74 -9.78 5.15
N ALA A 23 16.47 -9.86 6.45
CA ALA A 23 17.35 -10.52 7.42
C ALA A 23 17.53 -12.03 7.13
N LEU A 24 16.51 -12.67 6.54
CA LEU A 24 16.57 -14.05 6.06
C LEU A 24 17.13 -14.21 4.63
N GLY A 25 17.74 -13.16 4.07
CA GLY A 25 18.35 -13.18 2.74
C GLY A 25 17.37 -13.03 1.57
N LYS A 26 16.10 -12.73 1.82
CA LYS A 26 15.08 -12.52 0.79
C LYS A 26 14.75 -11.03 0.66
N THR A 27 15.18 -10.42 -0.45
CA THR A 27 14.89 -9.01 -0.73
C THR A 27 13.73 -8.88 -1.71
N LEU A 28 12.79 -7.99 -1.42
CA LEU A 28 11.72 -7.61 -2.34
C LEU A 28 12.10 -6.34 -3.10
N LYS A 29 11.88 -6.34 -4.41
CA LYS A 29 11.98 -5.14 -5.25
C LYS A 29 10.89 -4.15 -4.86
N GLU A 30 11.13 -2.87 -5.13
CA GLU A 30 10.15 -1.83 -4.81
C GLU A 30 8.81 -2.03 -5.52
N SER A 31 8.84 -2.37 -6.82
CA SER A 31 7.63 -2.69 -7.59
C SER A 31 6.85 -3.88 -7.01
N GLU A 32 7.54 -4.89 -6.47
CA GLU A 32 6.89 -6.02 -5.79
C GLU A 32 6.21 -5.56 -4.50
N LYS A 33 6.82 -4.64 -3.76
CA LYS A 33 6.23 -4.06 -2.55
C LYS A 33 4.98 -3.25 -2.87
N VAL A 34 5.05 -2.37 -3.87
CA VAL A 34 3.92 -1.58 -4.39
C VAL A 34 2.74 -2.48 -4.75
N MET A 35 2.97 -3.52 -5.56
CA MET A 35 1.90 -4.42 -5.96
C MET A 35 1.33 -5.23 -4.79
N LYS A 36 2.16 -5.64 -3.82
CA LYS A 36 1.69 -6.35 -2.62
C LYS A 36 0.83 -5.46 -1.74
N ILE A 37 1.21 -4.19 -1.56
CA ILE A 37 0.41 -3.21 -0.81
C ILE A 37 -0.97 -3.07 -1.45
N LEU A 38 -1.03 -2.75 -2.75
CA LEU A 38 -2.29 -2.54 -3.49
C LEU A 38 -3.20 -3.78 -3.43
N ARG A 39 -2.65 -4.98 -3.63
CA ARG A 39 -3.43 -6.25 -3.54
C ARG A 39 -3.93 -6.57 -2.14
N SER A 40 -3.33 -5.98 -1.10
CA SER A 40 -3.70 -6.26 0.28
C SER A 40 -4.83 -5.36 0.81
N LEU A 41 -5.22 -4.33 0.06
CA LEU A 41 -6.23 -3.37 0.48
C LEU A 41 -7.65 -3.99 0.46
N PRO A 42 -8.53 -3.65 1.41
CA PRO A 42 -9.90 -4.16 1.45
C PRO A 42 -10.77 -3.61 0.33
N SER A 43 -11.98 -4.15 0.18
CA SER A 43 -12.82 -3.87 -0.99
C SER A 43 -13.23 -2.39 -1.13
N LYS A 44 -13.33 -1.66 -0.01
CA LYS A 44 -13.60 -0.21 0.03
C LYS A 44 -12.55 0.66 -0.69
N TRP A 45 -11.39 0.09 -1.04
CA TRP A 45 -10.30 0.79 -1.74
C TRP A 45 -10.27 0.54 -3.25
N HIS A 46 -11.12 -0.35 -3.79
CA HIS A 46 -11.05 -0.73 -5.22
C HIS A 46 -11.03 0.47 -6.16
N THR A 47 -11.89 1.46 -5.94
CA THR A 47 -11.94 2.67 -6.77
C THR A 47 -10.60 3.42 -6.80
N ASN A 48 -9.92 3.54 -5.66
CA ASN A 48 -8.60 4.17 -5.60
C ASN A 48 -7.54 3.30 -6.27
N VAL A 49 -7.55 1.99 -6.02
CA VAL A 49 -6.60 1.05 -6.63
C VAL A 49 -6.68 1.08 -8.15
N THR A 50 -7.90 1.04 -8.71
CA THR A 50 -8.12 1.13 -10.15
C THR A 50 -7.59 2.46 -10.70
N ALA A 51 -7.89 3.58 -10.06
CA ALA A 51 -7.39 4.88 -10.50
C ALA A 51 -5.85 4.96 -10.50
N ILE A 52 -5.19 4.40 -9.49
CA ILE A 52 -3.71 4.32 -9.45
C ILE A 52 -3.19 3.45 -10.59
N GLN A 53 -3.80 2.28 -10.82
CA GLN A 53 -3.41 1.34 -11.88
C GLN A 53 -3.55 1.94 -13.28
N GLU A 54 -4.57 2.76 -13.51
CA GLU A 54 -4.79 3.43 -14.79
C GLU A 54 -3.85 4.63 -14.99
N ALA A 55 -3.53 5.35 -13.92
CA ALA A 55 -2.76 6.60 -14.00
C ALA A 55 -1.24 6.43 -13.91
N LYS A 56 -0.74 5.31 -13.35
CA LYS A 56 0.68 5.16 -12.97
C LYS A 56 1.26 3.83 -13.47
N ASP A 57 2.52 3.88 -13.89
CA ASP A 57 3.34 2.68 -14.12
C ASP A 57 3.79 2.11 -12.77
N LEU A 58 3.12 1.06 -12.31
CA LEU A 58 3.40 0.40 -11.01
C LEU A 58 4.83 -0.14 -10.89
N THR A 59 5.55 -0.33 -12.01
CA THR A 59 6.94 -0.80 -11.97
C THR A 59 7.92 0.31 -11.64
N LYS A 60 7.49 1.57 -11.77
CA LYS A 60 8.29 2.79 -11.53
C LYS A 60 7.72 3.68 -10.42
N LEU A 61 6.56 3.34 -9.88
CA LEU A 61 5.90 4.10 -8.81
C LEU A 61 6.73 4.00 -7.51
N PRO A 62 7.24 5.12 -6.96
CA PRO A 62 7.95 5.12 -5.70
C PRO A 62 7.03 4.73 -4.54
N MET A 63 7.54 4.00 -3.56
CA MET A 63 6.73 3.55 -2.43
C MET A 63 6.18 4.72 -1.61
N GLU A 64 6.97 5.79 -1.43
CA GLU A 64 6.56 6.99 -0.70
C GLU A 64 5.38 7.70 -1.37
N GLU A 65 5.38 7.79 -2.69
CA GLU A 65 4.28 8.39 -3.46
C GLU A 65 3.00 7.56 -3.28
N LEU A 66 3.10 6.22 -3.37
CA LEU A 66 1.98 5.33 -3.11
C LEU A 66 1.41 5.54 -1.70
N ILE A 67 2.27 5.54 -0.68
CA ILE A 67 1.85 5.69 0.73
C ILE A 67 1.14 7.03 0.93
N GLY A 68 1.69 8.13 0.40
CA GLY A 68 1.07 9.45 0.49
C GLY A 68 -0.32 9.51 -0.17
N SER A 69 -0.46 8.89 -1.34
CA SER A 69 -1.76 8.79 -2.04
C SER A 69 -2.79 8.00 -1.22
N LEU A 70 -2.38 6.86 -0.65
CA LEU A 70 -3.26 6.02 0.17
C LEU A 70 -3.69 6.73 1.46
N MET A 71 -2.77 7.41 2.16
CA MET A 71 -3.10 8.19 3.36
C MET A 71 -4.07 9.33 3.05
N THR A 72 -3.87 10.03 1.92
CA THR A 72 -4.78 11.10 1.49
C THR A 72 -6.18 10.56 1.22
N TYR A 73 -6.29 9.38 0.60
CA TYR A 73 -7.57 8.73 0.36
C TYR A 73 -8.24 8.25 1.65
N GLU A 74 -7.47 7.72 2.61
CA GLU A 74 -7.99 7.31 3.93
C GLU A 74 -8.69 8.46 4.66
N ILE A 75 -8.06 9.64 4.66
CA ILE A 75 -8.60 10.87 5.26
C ILE A 75 -9.93 11.26 4.58
N ASN A 76 -10.03 11.08 3.26
CA ASN A 76 -11.25 11.42 2.52
C ASN A 76 -12.36 10.37 2.70
N LEU A 77 -12.01 9.09 2.88
CA LEU A 77 -12.96 8.04 3.22
C LEU A 77 -13.55 8.25 4.61
N THR A 78 -12.72 8.56 5.58
CA THR A 78 -13.14 8.80 6.97
C THR A 78 -14.00 10.05 7.13
N LYS A 79 -13.80 11.09 6.31
CA LYS A 79 -14.66 12.28 6.26
C LYS A 79 -16.05 12.04 5.64
N LYS A 80 -16.25 10.94 4.92
CA LYS A 80 -17.52 10.58 4.27
C LYS A 80 -18.43 9.69 5.12
N LEU A 81 -17.94 9.27 6.29
CA LEU A 81 -18.69 8.55 7.33
C LEU A 81 -19.07 9.52 8.44
#